data_AF-A0A1G0Z4U5-F1
#
_entry.id   AF-A0A1G0Z4U5-F1
#
_cell.length_a   1.000
_cell.length_b   1.000
_cell.length_c   1.000
_cell.angle_alpha   90.00
_cell.angle_beta   90.00
_cell.angle_gamma   90.00
#
_symmetry.space_group_name_H-M   'P 1'
#
loop_
_entity.id
_entity.type
_entity.pdbx_description
1 polymer ?
#
loop_
_entity_poly.entity_id
_entity_poly.type
_entity_poly.pdbx_seq_one_letter_code
_entity_poly.pdbx_strand_id
1 'polypeptide(L)'
;MLRIISIFSALAIAAVLQGCAISNPSLKYGFVPAEKIAPAPVVRKIVVMKPLDIRGHAGTTPVMKAYIPFYPFVREIREPEAFTYDWNAYRFDYEKDFAELVAMDLAASGIASNVMVSTETKNIQSVINSKNPPDYIIKLSLNRLDWQRKFTMYGISILGYLPQACGAPDEYGFSYLKFSAEILDAKGNPIANKTFSAIESQNGWIYYFTGFLRALTRAYTQVSPDLRSFVADSVSSPR
;
A
#
# COMPACT_ATOMS: atom_id res chain seq x y z
N MET A 1 8.72 44.68 -10.11
CA MET A 1 9.60 43.48 -10.19
C MET A 1 9.90 42.90 -8.81
N LEU A 2 10.40 43.68 -7.83
CA LEU A 2 10.67 43.19 -6.46
C LEU A 2 9.46 42.55 -5.74
N ARG A 3 8.25 43.14 -5.86
CA ARG A 3 7.04 42.61 -5.19
C ARG A 3 6.56 41.25 -5.70
N ILE A 4 6.82 40.94 -6.96
CA ILE A 4 6.45 39.65 -7.57
C ILE A 4 7.39 38.57 -7.03
N ILE A 5 8.69 38.85 -7.00
CA ILE A 5 9.71 37.95 -6.47
C ILE A 5 9.42 37.59 -5.01
N SER A 6 9.06 38.57 -4.17
CA SER A 6 8.73 38.33 -2.76
C SER A 6 7.49 37.45 -2.55
N ILE A 7 6.47 37.53 -3.41
CA ILE A 7 5.26 36.70 -3.32
C ILE A 7 5.57 35.26 -3.75
N PHE A 8 6.33 35.08 -4.83
CA PHE A 8 6.77 33.75 -5.27
C PHE A 8 7.66 33.06 -4.25
N SER A 9 8.59 33.79 -3.62
CA SER A 9 9.43 33.25 -2.54
C SER A 9 8.61 32.85 -1.31
N ALA A 10 7.61 33.66 -0.91
CA ALA A 10 6.73 33.33 0.21
C ALA A 10 5.86 32.10 -0.07
N LEU A 11 5.33 31.96 -1.29
CA LEU A 11 4.57 30.77 -1.72
C LEU A 11 5.46 29.51 -1.78
N ALA A 12 6.69 29.64 -2.30
CA ALA A 12 7.65 28.55 -2.32
C ALA A 12 8.02 28.09 -0.90
N ILE A 13 8.25 29.03 0.02
CA ILE A 13 8.53 28.72 1.43
C ILE A 13 7.30 28.07 2.11
N ALA A 14 6.09 28.59 1.88
CA ALA A 14 4.86 27.99 2.42
C ALA A 14 4.62 26.57 1.89
N ALA A 15 4.90 26.32 0.62
CA ALA A 15 4.76 25.00 0.02
C ALA A 15 5.84 24.02 0.49
N VAL A 16 7.08 24.50 0.71
CA VAL A 16 8.15 23.71 1.35
C VAL A 16 7.78 23.38 2.81
N LEU A 17 7.25 24.34 3.57
CA LEU A 17 6.84 24.12 4.96
C LEU A 17 5.65 23.15 5.09
N GLN A 18 4.71 23.16 4.15
CA GLN A 18 3.63 22.15 4.07
C GLN A 18 4.15 20.77 3.63
N GLY A 19 5.11 20.73 2.69
CA GLY A 19 5.76 19.50 2.25
C GLY A 19 6.64 18.82 3.32
N CYS A 20 7.24 19.61 4.22
CA CYS A 20 8.03 19.12 5.36
C CYS A 20 7.17 18.51 6.50
N ALA A 21 5.86 18.76 6.51
CA ALA A 21 4.93 18.21 7.50
C ALA A 21 4.27 16.89 7.06
N ILE A 22 4.73 16.28 5.95
CA ILE A 22 4.21 15.00 5.49
C ILE A 22 4.80 13.90 6.39
N SER A 23 4.10 13.61 7.49
CA SER A 23 4.23 12.35 8.20
C SER A 23 4.03 11.22 7.19
N ASN A 24 5.05 10.37 7.00
CA ASN A 24 5.05 9.24 6.08
C ASN A 24 3.74 8.44 6.23
N PRO A 25 2.80 8.51 5.26
CA PRO A 25 1.51 7.89 5.43
C PRO A 25 1.65 6.37 5.39
N SER A 26 0.89 5.67 6.21
CA SER A 26 0.72 4.22 6.09
C SER A 26 -0.24 3.92 4.92
N LEU A 27 -0.22 2.72 4.35
CA LEU A 27 -1.20 2.20 3.38
C LEU A 27 -2.64 2.28 3.89
N LYS A 28 -2.85 2.32 5.22
CA LYS A 28 -4.17 2.55 5.82
C LYS A 28 -4.60 4.00 5.81
N TYR A 29 -3.66 4.92 5.65
CA TYR A 29 -3.96 6.34 5.66
C TYR A 29 -4.85 6.69 4.46
N GLY A 30 -6.12 7.01 4.75
CA GLY A 30 -7.12 7.28 3.73
C GLY A 30 -7.87 6.05 3.20
N PHE A 31 -7.66 4.87 3.79
CA PHE A 31 -8.53 3.72 3.52
C PHE A 31 -9.85 3.89 4.26
N VAL A 32 -10.96 3.82 3.54
CA VAL A 32 -12.30 3.79 4.11
C VAL A 32 -12.91 2.42 3.76
N PRO A 33 -13.11 1.54 4.75
CA PRO A 33 -13.70 0.24 4.50
C PRO A 33 -15.12 0.39 3.93
N ALA A 34 -15.50 -0.46 2.97
CA ALA A 34 -16.88 -0.55 2.48
C ALA A 34 -17.85 -0.99 3.60
N GLU A 35 -19.16 -0.91 3.34
CA GLU A 35 -20.21 -1.33 4.27
C GLU A 35 -20.05 -2.79 4.74
N LYS A 36 -20.67 -3.10 5.88
CA LYS A 36 -20.69 -4.46 6.42
C LYS A 36 -21.35 -5.41 5.43
N ILE A 37 -20.74 -6.60 5.28
CA ILE A 37 -21.28 -7.65 4.42
C ILE A 37 -22.07 -8.66 5.25
N ALA A 38 -21.66 -8.90 6.51
CA ALA A 38 -22.36 -9.81 7.41
C ALA A 38 -23.18 -9.02 8.45
N PRO A 39 -24.48 -9.33 8.63
CA PRO A 39 -25.33 -8.67 9.64
C PRO A 39 -24.92 -9.03 11.07
N ALA A 40 -24.32 -10.20 11.26
CA ALA A 40 -23.74 -10.66 12.51
C ALA A 40 -22.44 -11.44 12.24
N PRO A 41 -21.50 -11.50 13.20
CA PRO A 41 -20.29 -12.29 13.06
C PRO A 41 -20.58 -13.76 12.82
N VAL A 42 -20.00 -14.32 11.76
CA VAL A 42 -20.10 -15.74 11.41
C VAL A 42 -19.11 -16.56 12.23
N VAL A 43 -17.95 -15.97 12.55
CA VAL A 43 -16.88 -16.61 13.30
C VAL A 43 -16.44 -15.72 14.47
N ARG A 44 -15.81 -16.31 15.49
CA ARG A 44 -15.38 -15.58 16.67
C ARG A 44 -14.05 -14.86 16.42
N LYS A 45 -13.06 -15.53 15.82
CA LYS A 45 -11.71 -14.97 15.67
C LYS A 45 -11.03 -15.34 14.35
N ILE A 46 -10.59 -14.32 13.62
CA ILE A 46 -9.69 -14.46 12.46
C ILE A 46 -8.32 -13.86 12.81
N VAL A 47 -7.25 -14.53 12.41
CA VAL A 47 -5.88 -13.97 12.48
C VAL A 47 -5.34 -13.77 11.07
N VAL A 48 -4.96 -12.54 10.73
CA VAL A 48 -4.28 -12.18 9.50
C VAL A 48 -2.78 -12.25 9.73
N MET A 49 -2.06 -13.06 8.96
CA MET A 49 -0.60 -13.14 9.05
C MET A 49 0.07 -11.98 8.31
N LYS A 50 1.27 -11.59 8.77
CA LYS A 50 2.15 -10.75 7.95
C LYS A 50 2.37 -11.45 6.60
N PRO A 51 2.30 -10.71 5.48
CA PRO A 51 2.45 -11.29 4.17
C PRO A 51 3.85 -11.91 4.00
N LEU A 52 3.90 -13.09 3.40
CA LEU A 52 5.16 -13.61 2.87
C LEU A 52 5.47 -12.87 1.57
N ASP A 53 6.56 -12.12 1.53
CA ASP A 53 7.03 -11.52 0.29
C ASP A 53 7.60 -12.60 -0.65
N ILE A 54 6.91 -12.82 -1.76
CA ILE A 54 7.28 -13.78 -2.81
C ILE A 54 7.47 -13.09 -4.16
N ARG A 55 7.68 -11.77 -4.18
CA ARG A 55 8.02 -11.00 -5.40
C ARG A 55 9.27 -11.52 -6.13
N GLY A 56 10.03 -12.43 -5.49
CA GLY A 56 11.07 -13.22 -6.14
C GLY A 56 12.23 -12.34 -6.59
N HIS A 57 12.83 -11.60 -5.64
CA HIS A 57 13.90 -10.64 -5.91
C HIS A 57 15.03 -11.23 -6.79
N ALA A 58 14.93 -11.04 -8.09
CA ALA A 58 16.10 -10.76 -8.91
C ALA A 58 16.42 -9.28 -8.70
N GLY A 59 17.13 -8.94 -7.62
CA GLY A 59 17.70 -7.61 -7.47
C GLY A 59 17.45 -6.96 -6.10
N THR A 60 18.40 -7.15 -5.20
CA THR A 60 18.89 -6.15 -4.24
C THR A 60 19.47 -4.89 -4.93
N THR A 61 19.02 -4.60 -6.14
CA THR A 61 19.49 -3.47 -6.92
C THR A 61 18.38 -2.44 -6.85
N PRO A 62 18.59 -1.28 -6.20
CA PRO A 62 17.85 -0.11 -6.59
C PRO A 62 18.11 0.01 -8.10
N VAL A 63 17.14 -0.32 -8.94
CA VAL A 63 17.25 -0.01 -10.37
C VAL A 63 16.95 1.49 -10.50
N MET A 64 17.75 2.32 -9.85
CA MET A 64 18.11 3.61 -10.42
C MET A 64 18.97 3.29 -11.64
N LYS A 65 18.34 2.88 -12.75
CA LYS A 65 18.93 3.13 -14.06
C LYS A 65 18.88 4.64 -14.27
N ALA A 66 19.80 5.34 -13.61
CA ALA A 66 20.13 6.71 -13.89
C ALA A 66 20.69 6.72 -15.32
N TYR A 67 19.87 7.19 -16.26
CA TYR A 67 20.32 7.51 -17.60
C TYR A 67 20.20 9.01 -17.74
N ILE A 68 21.36 9.65 -17.90
CA ILE A 68 21.63 10.87 -18.67
C ILE A 68 20.42 11.84 -18.76
N PRO A 69 20.54 13.06 -18.21
CA PRO A 69 19.44 14.04 -18.05
C PRO A 69 18.74 14.53 -19.34
N PHE A 70 19.00 13.91 -20.49
CA PHE A 70 18.48 14.27 -21.81
C PHE A 70 17.57 13.20 -22.44
N TYR A 71 17.19 12.11 -21.74
CA TYR A 71 16.31 11.07 -22.31
C TYR A 71 14.85 11.15 -21.79
N PRO A 72 13.86 11.50 -22.64
CA PRO A 72 12.51 11.87 -22.21
C PRO A 72 11.56 10.72 -21.78
N PHE A 73 12.06 9.51 -21.51
CA PHE A 73 11.19 8.33 -21.31
C PHE A 73 11.64 7.34 -20.22
N VAL A 74 12.45 7.75 -19.25
CA VAL A 74 12.92 6.85 -18.18
C VAL A 74 11.76 6.50 -17.24
N ARG A 75 11.40 5.22 -17.19
CA ARG A 75 10.47 4.64 -16.21
C ARG A 75 11.26 4.24 -14.97
N GLU A 76 10.95 4.85 -13.85
CA GLU A 76 11.50 4.47 -12.55
C GLU A 76 10.52 3.54 -11.85
N ILE A 77 11.02 2.38 -11.43
CA ILE A 77 10.28 1.44 -10.60
C ILE A 77 10.75 1.65 -9.17
N ARG A 78 9.82 1.97 -8.26
CA ARG A 78 10.11 2.07 -6.82
C ARG A 78 9.31 1.02 -6.08
N GLU A 79 9.96 0.39 -5.11
CA GLU A 79 9.32 -0.52 -4.19
C GLU A 79 9.13 0.19 -2.82
N PRO A 80 8.16 -0.23 -1.99
CA PRO A 80 7.89 0.41 -0.69
C PRO A 80 9.11 0.47 0.26
N GLU A 81 10.05 -0.46 0.13
CA GLU A 81 11.29 -0.54 0.92
C GLU A 81 12.29 0.55 0.53
N ALA A 82 12.12 1.20 -0.63
CA ALA A 82 12.93 2.37 -0.99
C ALA A 82 12.65 3.56 -0.06
N PHE A 83 11.48 3.62 0.58
CA PHE A 83 11.12 4.69 1.51
C PHE A 83 11.80 4.56 2.88
N THR A 84 12.43 3.42 3.15
CA THR A 84 13.18 3.17 4.39
C THR A 84 14.46 4.02 4.51
N TYR A 85 14.93 4.63 3.41
CA TYR A 85 16.27 5.22 3.34
C TYR A 85 16.34 6.72 3.02
N ASP A 86 15.34 7.33 2.38
CA ASP A 86 15.61 8.60 1.67
C ASP A 86 15.62 9.87 2.53
N TRP A 87 15.09 9.92 3.77
CA TRP A 87 15.16 11.20 4.53
C TRP A 87 15.00 11.19 6.07
N ASN A 88 14.36 10.19 6.72
CA ASN A 88 13.87 10.38 8.12
C ASN A 88 14.16 9.24 9.12
N ALA A 89 15.13 8.34 8.87
CA ALA A 89 15.46 7.22 9.78
C ALA A 89 14.25 6.33 10.19
N TYR A 90 13.16 6.36 9.41
CA TYR A 90 11.95 5.61 9.66
C TYR A 90 12.00 4.28 8.91
N ARG A 91 11.99 3.16 9.67
CA ARG A 91 11.86 1.83 9.08
C ARG A 91 10.39 1.54 8.80
N PHE A 92 9.94 1.83 7.57
CA PHE A 92 8.59 1.47 7.13
C PHE A 92 8.47 -0.05 6.96
N ASP A 93 7.76 -0.71 7.87
CA ASP A 93 7.42 -2.14 7.78
C ASP A 93 6.14 -2.31 6.94
N TYR A 94 6.31 -2.33 5.62
CA TYR A 94 5.20 -2.43 4.67
C TYR A 94 4.42 -3.75 4.81
N GLU A 95 5.09 -4.85 5.22
CA GLU A 95 4.45 -6.14 5.45
C GLU A 95 3.44 -6.04 6.58
N LYS A 96 3.87 -5.47 7.71
CA LYS A 96 3.01 -5.22 8.86
C LYS A 96 1.86 -4.29 8.50
N ASP A 97 2.16 -3.18 7.83
CA ASP A 97 1.16 -2.18 7.49
C ASP A 97 0.10 -2.74 6.53
N PHE A 98 0.50 -3.58 5.56
CA PHE A 98 -0.42 -4.27 4.67
C PHE A 98 -1.29 -5.31 5.40
N ALA A 99 -0.70 -6.11 6.30
CA ALA A 99 -1.47 -7.07 7.11
C ALA A 99 -2.50 -6.36 8.01
N GLU A 100 -2.11 -5.23 8.59
CA GLU A 100 -3.00 -4.44 9.41
C GLU A 100 -4.09 -3.70 8.59
N LEU A 101 -3.81 -3.31 7.34
CA LEU A 101 -4.82 -2.82 6.39
C LEU A 101 -5.87 -3.91 6.12
N VAL A 102 -5.44 -5.14 5.82
CA VAL A 102 -6.34 -6.27 5.60
C VAL A 102 -7.14 -6.61 6.86
N ALA A 103 -6.51 -6.61 8.03
CA ALA A 103 -7.20 -6.87 9.29
C ALA A 103 -8.25 -5.78 9.60
N MET A 104 -7.92 -4.51 9.35
CA MET A 104 -8.87 -3.39 9.50
C MET A 104 -10.06 -3.56 8.56
N ASP A 105 -9.82 -3.95 7.31
CA ASP A 105 -10.86 -4.18 6.31
C ASP A 105 -11.81 -5.33 6.71
N LEU A 106 -11.24 -6.45 7.13
CA LEU A 106 -12.01 -7.62 7.58
C LEU A 106 -12.73 -7.37 8.90
N ALA A 107 -12.16 -6.60 9.82
CA ALA A 107 -12.86 -6.20 11.05
C ALA A 107 -14.10 -5.35 10.72
N ALA A 108 -13.96 -4.42 9.77
CA ALA A 108 -15.06 -3.58 9.31
C ALA A 108 -16.14 -4.37 8.55
N SER A 109 -15.79 -5.47 7.89
CA SER A 109 -16.73 -6.32 7.15
C SER A 109 -17.81 -6.99 8.03
N GLY A 110 -17.54 -7.14 9.34
CA GLY A 110 -18.43 -7.82 10.28
C GLY A 110 -18.38 -9.35 10.24
N ILE A 111 -17.50 -9.97 9.43
CA ILE A 111 -17.41 -11.43 9.29
C ILE A 111 -17.00 -12.11 10.61
N ALA A 112 -16.13 -11.47 11.39
CA ALA A 112 -15.62 -12.01 12.66
C ALA A 112 -15.80 -11.03 13.82
N SER A 113 -16.03 -11.56 15.03
CA SER A 113 -16.12 -10.73 16.24
C SER A 113 -14.78 -10.10 16.61
N ASN A 114 -13.67 -10.77 16.26
CA ASN A 114 -12.32 -10.29 16.51
C ASN A 114 -11.41 -10.63 15.32
N VAL A 115 -10.73 -9.62 14.77
CA VAL A 115 -9.71 -9.79 13.74
C VAL A 115 -8.40 -9.25 14.28
N MET A 116 -7.36 -10.08 14.30
CA MET A 116 -6.05 -9.72 14.82
C MET A 116 -4.97 -9.90 13.75
N VAL A 117 -3.89 -9.13 13.87
CA VAL A 117 -2.68 -9.33 13.07
C VAL A 117 -1.68 -10.18 13.83
N SER A 118 -1.13 -11.20 13.18
CA SER A 118 0.00 -11.96 13.71
C SER A 118 1.27 -11.11 13.67
N THR A 119 2.07 -11.16 14.72
CA THR A 119 3.43 -10.60 14.70
C THR A 119 4.41 -11.46 13.88
N GLU A 120 4.04 -12.73 13.63
CA GLU A 120 4.86 -13.75 12.98
C GLU A 120 4.48 -13.91 11.49
N THR A 121 5.48 -13.91 10.61
CA THR A 121 5.32 -14.03 9.14
C THR A 121 5.29 -15.50 8.67
N LYS A 122 5.94 -16.43 9.38
CA LYS A 122 6.14 -17.81 8.89
C LYS A 122 5.66 -18.92 9.81
N ASN A 123 5.54 -18.66 11.11
CA ASN A 123 5.21 -19.69 12.09
C ASN A 123 3.70 -19.77 12.32
N ILE A 124 3.01 -20.59 11.52
CA ILE A 124 1.58 -20.88 11.71
C ILE A 124 1.35 -21.60 13.05
N GLN A 125 2.29 -22.45 13.47
CA GLN A 125 2.14 -23.26 14.67
C GLN A 125 2.09 -22.41 15.96
N SER A 126 2.80 -21.28 16.01
CA SER A 126 2.72 -20.36 17.15
C SER A 126 1.35 -19.69 17.26
N VAL A 127 0.69 -19.44 16.12
CA VAL A 127 -0.67 -18.88 16.07
C VAL A 127 -1.69 -19.92 16.55
N ILE A 128 -1.57 -21.16 16.07
CA ILE A 128 -2.43 -22.29 16.44
C ILE A 128 -2.29 -22.62 17.93
N ASN A 129 -1.07 -22.67 18.47
CA ASN A 129 -0.80 -23.04 19.86
C ASN A 129 -1.02 -21.87 20.85
N SER A 130 -1.55 -20.74 20.40
CA SER A 130 -1.79 -19.59 21.27
C SER A 130 -2.89 -19.89 22.30
N LYS A 131 -2.86 -19.21 23.45
CA LYS A 131 -3.85 -19.38 24.54
C LYS A 131 -5.31 -19.24 24.07
N ASN A 132 -5.53 -18.48 23.00
CA ASN A 132 -6.83 -18.28 22.37
C ASN A 132 -6.69 -18.53 20.85
N PRO A 133 -6.76 -19.78 20.39
CA PRO A 133 -6.58 -20.11 18.97
C PRO A 133 -7.65 -19.42 18.13
N PRO A 134 -7.31 -18.97 16.91
CA PRO A 134 -8.30 -18.46 15.97
C PRO A 134 -9.14 -19.60 15.39
N ASP A 135 -10.31 -19.25 14.86
CA ASP A 135 -11.14 -20.20 14.12
C ASP A 135 -10.60 -20.34 12.68
N TYR A 136 -10.07 -19.24 12.13
CA TYR A 136 -9.44 -19.20 10.81
C TYR A 136 -8.19 -18.34 10.79
N ILE A 137 -7.22 -18.72 9.98
CA ILE A 137 -5.98 -17.97 9.73
C ILE A 137 -5.96 -17.55 8.26
N ILE A 138 -5.69 -16.27 8.00
CA ILE A 138 -5.51 -15.75 6.65
C ILE A 138 -4.03 -15.52 6.42
N LYS A 139 -3.43 -16.35 5.58
CA LYS A 139 -2.05 -16.22 5.15
C LYS A 139 -2.00 -15.41 3.86
N LEU A 140 -1.31 -14.27 3.92
CA LEU A 140 -1.11 -13.40 2.78
C LEU A 140 0.22 -13.72 2.10
N SER A 141 0.26 -13.69 0.77
CA SER A 141 1.49 -13.77 -0.01
C SER A 141 1.55 -12.58 -0.96
N LEU A 142 2.60 -11.78 -0.89
CA LEU A 142 2.74 -10.59 -1.73
C LEU A 142 3.45 -10.97 -3.03
N ASN A 143 2.76 -10.88 -4.17
CA ASN A 143 3.34 -11.20 -5.48
C ASN A 143 3.84 -9.98 -6.22
N ARG A 144 3.25 -8.80 -5.96
CA ARG A 144 3.62 -7.53 -6.58
C ARG A 144 3.17 -6.37 -5.71
N LEU A 145 4.09 -5.47 -5.42
CA LEU A 145 3.83 -4.21 -4.74
C LEU A 145 4.89 -3.23 -5.23
N ASP A 146 4.63 -2.62 -6.37
CA ASP A 146 5.55 -1.68 -7.01
C ASP A 146 4.83 -0.44 -7.51
N TRP A 147 5.58 0.64 -7.50
CA TRP A 147 5.28 1.88 -8.17
C TRP A 147 6.02 1.88 -9.50
N GLN A 148 5.44 2.54 -10.48
CA GLN A 148 6.10 2.87 -11.74
C GLN A 148 5.80 4.31 -12.08
N ARG A 149 6.82 5.17 -12.06
CA ARG A 149 6.67 6.58 -12.44
C ARG A 149 7.44 6.95 -13.69
N LYS A 150 7.04 8.06 -14.27
CA LYS A 150 7.75 8.85 -15.26
C LYS A 150 7.71 10.30 -14.82
N PHE A 151 8.85 10.97 -14.86
CA PHE A 151 8.91 12.40 -14.65
C PHE A 151 8.43 13.14 -15.88
N THR A 152 7.72 14.23 -15.65
CA THR A 152 7.38 15.20 -16.68
C THR A 152 8.61 16.03 -17.04
N MET A 153 8.71 16.44 -18.30
CA MET A 153 9.79 17.32 -18.76
C MET A 153 9.65 18.76 -18.29
N TYR A 154 8.59 19.09 -17.55
CA TYR A 154 8.33 20.43 -17.04
C TYR A 154 9.50 20.93 -16.17
N GLY A 155 10.20 20.07 -15.44
CA GLY A 155 11.35 20.46 -14.61
C GLY A 155 12.65 20.77 -15.37
N ILE A 156 12.72 20.52 -16.69
CA ILE A 156 13.97 20.61 -17.48
C ILE A 156 14.19 22.02 -18.06
N SER A 157 13.16 22.89 -18.00
CA SER A 157 13.29 24.29 -18.46
C SER A 157 12.62 25.25 -17.50
N ILE A 158 13.13 26.49 -17.44
CA ILE A 158 12.53 27.59 -16.66
C ILE A 158 11.06 27.80 -17.04
N LEU A 159 10.71 27.60 -18.32
CA LEU A 159 9.33 27.70 -18.81
C LEU A 159 8.45 26.52 -18.38
N GLY A 160 9.01 25.32 -18.24
CA GLY A 160 8.27 24.16 -17.74
C GLY A 160 8.04 24.20 -16.22
N TYR A 161 8.88 24.92 -15.47
CA TYR A 161 8.66 25.13 -14.04
C TYR A 161 7.37 25.94 -13.76
N LEU A 162 6.94 26.80 -14.69
CA LEU A 162 5.72 27.61 -14.52
C LEU A 162 4.45 26.73 -14.39
N PRO A 163 4.16 25.76 -15.29
CA PRO A 163 3.13 24.76 -15.07
C PRO A 163 3.24 24.05 -13.72
N GLN A 164 4.43 23.58 -13.32
CA GLN A 164 4.63 22.88 -12.04
C GLN A 164 4.30 23.77 -10.84
N ALA A 165 4.76 25.02 -10.86
CA ALA A 165 4.46 26.01 -9.83
C ALA A 165 2.98 26.40 -9.80
N CYS A 166 2.28 26.33 -10.94
CA CYS A 166 0.84 26.51 -11.05
C CYS A 166 0.03 25.25 -10.73
N GLY A 167 0.68 24.18 -10.25
CA GLY A 167 0.00 22.94 -9.91
C GLY A 167 -0.34 22.09 -11.13
N ALA A 168 0.62 21.90 -12.03
CA ALA A 168 0.68 20.76 -12.94
C ALA A 168 1.50 19.63 -12.28
N PRO A 169 1.12 18.36 -12.46
CA PRO A 169 1.83 17.25 -11.85
C PRO A 169 3.21 17.11 -12.48
N ASP A 170 4.20 16.79 -11.65
CA ASP A 170 5.59 16.62 -12.06
C ASP A 170 5.92 15.16 -12.39
N GLU A 171 5.09 14.22 -11.95
CA GLU A 171 5.25 12.78 -12.19
C GLU A 171 3.91 12.13 -12.56
N TYR A 172 3.97 11.10 -13.41
CA TYR A 172 2.82 10.26 -13.74
C TYR A 172 3.20 8.79 -13.63
N GLY A 173 2.25 7.92 -13.30
CA GLY A 173 2.58 6.53 -13.09
C GLY A 173 1.43 5.60 -12.78
N PHE A 174 1.80 4.38 -12.40
CA PHE A 174 0.89 3.35 -11.93
C PHE A 174 1.45 2.69 -10.68
N SER A 175 0.54 2.36 -9.75
CA SER A 175 0.81 1.51 -8.61
C SER A 175 0.19 0.14 -8.85
N TYR A 176 0.99 -0.91 -8.72
CA TYR A 176 0.58 -2.29 -8.92
C TYR A 176 0.50 -3.00 -7.59
N LEU A 177 -0.66 -3.62 -7.32
CA LEU A 177 -0.87 -4.48 -6.17
C LEU A 177 -1.30 -5.87 -6.68
N LYS A 178 -0.57 -6.91 -6.27
CA LYS A 178 -0.94 -8.30 -6.47
C LYS A 178 -0.57 -9.11 -5.24
N PHE A 179 -1.54 -9.82 -4.67
CA PHE A 179 -1.33 -10.68 -3.52
C PHE A 179 -2.27 -11.88 -3.57
N SER A 180 -1.86 -12.98 -2.94
CA SER A 180 -2.71 -14.15 -2.70
C SER A 180 -3.13 -14.19 -1.23
N ALA A 181 -4.37 -14.61 -0.98
CA ALA A 181 -4.86 -14.90 0.36
C ALA A 181 -5.25 -16.38 0.44
N GLU A 182 -4.58 -17.11 1.32
CA GLU A 182 -4.86 -18.50 1.64
C GLU A 182 -5.54 -18.55 3.02
N ILE A 183 -6.73 -19.15 3.07
CA ILE A 183 -7.51 -19.32 4.30
C ILE A 183 -7.23 -20.71 4.84
N LEU A 184 -6.79 -20.78 6.09
CA LEU A 184 -6.54 -22.01 6.83
C LEU A 184 -7.57 -22.18 7.96
N ASP A 185 -7.90 -23.42 8.28
CA ASP A 185 -8.70 -23.75 9.46
C ASP A 185 -7.88 -23.58 10.77
N ALA A 186 -8.53 -23.79 11.91
CA ALA A 186 -7.89 -23.75 13.23
C ALA A 186 -6.76 -24.78 13.42
N LYS A 187 -6.68 -25.81 12.56
CA LYS A 187 -5.63 -26.85 12.56
C LYS A 187 -4.50 -26.54 11.56
N GLY A 188 -4.61 -25.46 10.78
CA GLY A 188 -3.66 -25.07 9.75
C GLY A 188 -3.88 -25.74 8.39
N ASN A 189 -5.00 -26.42 8.16
CA ASN A 189 -5.32 -27.03 6.87
C ASN A 189 -5.84 -25.96 5.90
N PRO A 190 -5.40 -25.95 4.63
CA PRO A 190 -5.89 -25.02 3.63
C PRO A 190 -7.34 -25.31 3.24
N ILE A 191 -8.15 -24.26 3.26
CA ILE A 191 -9.58 -24.29 2.90
C ILE A 191 -9.77 -23.71 1.50
N ALA A 192 -9.20 -22.53 1.27
CA ALA A 192 -9.36 -21.78 0.03
C ALA A 192 -8.15 -20.88 -0.22
N ASN A 193 -7.89 -20.60 -1.49
CA ASN A 193 -6.86 -19.66 -1.91
C ASN A 193 -7.36 -18.85 -3.10
N LYS A 194 -7.15 -17.54 -3.08
CA LYS A 194 -7.48 -16.64 -4.19
C LYS A 194 -6.41 -15.57 -4.34
N THR A 195 -6.12 -15.22 -5.59
CA THR A 195 -5.19 -14.13 -5.93
C THR A 195 -5.97 -12.90 -6.37
N PHE A 196 -5.59 -11.76 -5.81
CA PHE A 196 -6.16 -10.45 -6.09
C PHE A 196 -5.13 -9.59 -6.80
N SER A 197 -5.59 -8.76 -7.74
CA SER A 197 -4.72 -7.82 -8.43
C SER A 197 -5.48 -6.55 -8.82
N ALA A 198 -4.87 -5.41 -8.57
CA ALA A 198 -5.35 -4.12 -9.04
C ALA A 198 -4.18 -3.24 -9.48
N ILE A 199 -4.51 -2.30 -10.35
CA ILE A 199 -3.61 -1.30 -10.89
C ILE A 199 -4.31 0.04 -10.72
N GLU A 200 -3.61 1.01 -10.17
CA GLU A 200 -4.15 2.36 -9.99
C GLU A 200 -3.23 3.38 -10.61
N SER A 201 -3.81 4.36 -11.33
CA SER A 201 -3.05 5.48 -11.86
C SER A 201 -2.70 6.48 -10.75
N GLN A 202 -1.54 7.12 -10.89
CA GLN A 202 -1.08 8.14 -9.98
C GLN A 202 -0.47 9.33 -10.71
N ASN A 203 -0.67 10.49 -10.09
CA ASN A 203 0.02 11.73 -10.45
C ASN A 203 0.79 12.19 -9.21
N GLY A 204 2.08 12.44 -9.37
CA GLY A 204 2.91 13.11 -8.36
C GLY A 204 2.86 14.61 -8.56
N TRP A 205 3.03 15.34 -7.46
CA TRP A 205 3.11 16.80 -7.48
C TRP A 205 4.38 17.21 -6.73
N ILE A 206 5.00 18.31 -7.16
CA ILE A 206 6.21 18.85 -6.53
C ILE A 206 6.04 19.17 -5.04
N TYR A 207 4.80 19.42 -4.60
CA TYR A 207 4.44 19.68 -3.21
C TYR A 207 3.89 18.45 -2.47
N TYR A 208 3.73 17.31 -3.14
CA TYR A 208 3.07 16.12 -2.61
C TYR A 208 3.69 14.82 -3.12
N PHE A 209 4.72 14.35 -2.42
CA PHE A 209 5.46 13.13 -2.76
C PHE A 209 4.78 11.79 -2.37
N THR A 210 3.58 11.82 -1.79
CA THR A 210 2.89 10.59 -1.27
C THR A 210 1.72 10.11 -2.13
N GLY A 211 1.66 10.54 -3.40
CA GLY A 211 0.63 10.10 -4.37
C GLY A 211 0.52 8.58 -4.51
N PHE A 212 1.63 7.87 -4.29
CA PHE A 212 1.74 6.43 -4.44
C PHE A 212 1.13 5.58 -3.34
N LEU A 213 1.26 5.99 -2.08
CA LEU A 213 0.63 5.27 -0.98
C LEU A 213 -0.88 5.35 -1.16
N ARG A 214 -1.40 6.53 -1.51
CA ARG A 214 -2.82 6.71 -1.85
C ARG A 214 -3.23 5.86 -3.04
N ALA A 215 -2.40 5.76 -4.09
CA ALA A 215 -2.70 4.92 -5.23
C ALA A 215 -2.71 3.42 -4.87
N LEU A 216 -1.81 2.97 -4.01
CA LEU A 216 -1.82 1.61 -3.46
C LEU A 216 -3.05 1.35 -2.58
N THR A 217 -3.44 2.31 -1.74
CA THR A 217 -4.68 2.23 -0.95
C THR A 217 -5.91 2.15 -1.86
N ARG A 218 -5.95 2.93 -2.94
CA ARG A 218 -7.03 2.87 -3.95
C ARG A 218 -7.03 1.54 -4.69
N ALA A 219 -5.87 1.02 -5.09
CA ALA A 219 -5.75 -0.32 -5.68
C ALA A 219 -6.26 -1.40 -4.71
N TYR A 220 -5.93 -1.31 -3.42
CA TYR A 220 -6.50 -2.19 -2.39
C TYR A 220 -8.02 -2.03 -2.27
N THR A 221 -8.52 -0.80 -2.30
CA THR A 221 -9.97 -0.51 -2.23
C THR A 221 -10.73 -1.16 -3.38
N GLN A 222 -10.14 -1.28 -4.57
CA GLN A 222 -10.76 -1.99 -5.70
C GLN A 222 -10.91 -3.50 -5.45
N VAL A 223 -9.95 -4.13 -4.76
CA VAL A 223 -9.96 -5.58 -4.51
C VAL A 223 -10.60 -5.95 -3.16
N SER A 224 -10.76 -5.00 -2.26
CA SER A 224 -11.32 -5.20 -0.91
C SER A 224 -12.71 -5.86 -0.93
N PRO A 225 -13.69 -5.43 -1.74
CA PRO A 225 -14.99 -6.09 -1.79
C PRO A 225 -14.89 -7.59 -2.16
N ASP A 226 -14.09 -7.91 -3.16
CA ASP A 226 -13.89 -9.29 -3.62
C ASP A 226 -13.13 -10.14 -2.58
N LEU A 227 -12.16 -9.55 -1.87
CA LEU A 227 -11.48 -10.19 -0.74
C LEU A 227 -12.45 -10.51 0.39
N ARG A 228 -13.31 -9.56 0.77
CA ARG A 228 -14.28 -9.77 1.84
C ARG A 228 -15.30 -10.84 1.49
N SER A 229 -15.84 -10.83 0.26
CA SER A 229 -16.75 -11.87 -0.22
C SER A 229 -16.05 -13.24 -0.22
N PHE A 230 -14.83 -13.32 -0.73
CA PHE A 230 -14.03 -14.55 -0.69
C PHE A 230 -13.86 -15.11 0.73
N VAL A 231 -13.53 -14.26 1.70
CA VAL A 231 -13.41 -14.68 3.10
C VAL A 231 -14.75 -15.11 3.66
N ALA A 232 -15.82 -14.31 3.46
CA ALA A 232 -17.15 -14.61 3.95
C ALA A 232 -17.66 -15.97 3.43
N ASP A 233 -17.54 -16.22 2.13
CA ASP A 233 -18.00 -17.47 1.49
C ASP A 233 -17.22 -18.68 2.03
N SER A 234 -15.91 -18.51 2.23
CA SER A 234 -15.02 -19.59 2.67
C SER A 234 -15.23 -19.96 4.15
N VAL A 235 -15.60 -19.00 5.01
CA VAL A 235 -15.82 -19.26 6.44
C VAL A 235 -17.27 -19.60 6.78
N SER A 236 -18.23 -19.25 5.92
CA SER A 236 -19.67 -19.51 6.15
C SER A 236 -20.09 -20.93 5.81
N SER A 237 -19.23 -21.72 5.14
CA SER A 237 -19.47 -23.12 4.83
C SER A 237 -18.65 -24.02 5.76
N PRO A 238 -19.13 -24.30 7.00
CA PRO A 238 -18.43 -25.21 7.89
C PRO A 238 -18.37 -26.62 7.25
N ARG A 239 -17.16 -27.17 7.16
CA ARG A 239 -16.93 -28.60 6.90
C ARG A 239 -16.48 -29.30 8.17
#